data_AF-A0A6S6QQ78-F1
#
_entry.id   AF-A0A6S6QQ78-F1
#
_cell.length_a   1.000
_cell.length_b   1.000
_cell.length_c   1.000
_cell.angle_alpha   90.00
_cell.angle_beta   90.00
_cell.angle_gamma   90.00
#
_symmetry.space_group_name_H-M   'P 1'
#
loop_
_entity.id
_entity.type
_entity.pdbx_description
1 polymer ?
#
loop_
_entity_poly.entity_id
_entity_poly.type
_entity_poly.pdbx_seq_one_letter_code
_entity_poly.pdbx_strand_id
1 'polypeptide(L)'
;MPARILLFAANLLPLIGVAFWGWDAFELLVLYWCETAVIAFWTIFQIGLQPERLDAFLSPTSRSALGGLGRAIFLSIHAGIFMAVHMVFLWSLMGGEWRSVISGPASFVQQLVIGNGLWAPLAGLFVVRGFITLLGLAGMSPDPVSSKNVVFDLYRRIIVMQFTLIAGAWAIQLIGSRIGLVVLIALKIAIDLFFDPFEKARKKPA
;
A
#
# COMPACT_ATOMS: atom_id res chain seq x y z
N MET A 1 -15.42 -3.04 16.20
CA MET A 1 -15.54 -1.56 16.21
C MET A 1 -14.19 -0.84 16.40
N PRO A 2 -13.25 -1.28 17.26
CA PRO A 2 -11.97 -0.59 17.46
C PRO A 2 -11.10 -0.48 16.20
N ALA A 3 -11.01 -1.55 15.40
CA ALA A 3 -10.20 -1.59 14.18
C ALA A 3 -10.64 -0.56 13.12
N ARG A 4 -11.94 -0.25 13.02
CA ARG A 4 -12.46 0.75 12.07
C ARG A 4 -12.15 2.17 12.49
N ILE A 5 -12.18 2.44 13.79
CA ILE A 5 -11.79 3.74 14.34
C ILE A 5 -10.29 3.95 14.13
N LEU A 6 -9.48 2.90 14.33
CA LEU A 6 -8.05 2.93 14.07
C LEU A 6 -7.72 3.14 12.58
N LEU A 7 -8.45 2.44 11.68
CA LEU A 7 -8.33 2.63 10.23
C LEU A 7 -8.76 4.03 9.81
N PHE A 8 -9.85 4.55 10.36
CA PHE A 8 -10.33 5.90 10.07
C PHE A 8 -9.31 6.93 10.56
N ALA A 9 -8.82 6.82 11.80
CA ALA A 9 -7.80 7.70 12.35
C ALA A 9 -6.49 7.65 11.55
N ALA A 10 -6.05 6.46 11.12
CA ALA A 10 -4.89 6.32 10.25
C ALA A 10 -5.08 7.01 8.89
N ASN A 11 -6.30 6.98 8.34
CA ASN A 11 -6.62 7.68 7.09
C ASN A 11 -6.83 9.20 7.25
N LEU A 12 -6.84 9.74 8.47
CA LEU A 12 -6.81 11.19 8.70
C LEU A 12 -5.39 11.76 8.73
N LEU A 13 -4.36 10.92 8.88
CA LEU A 13 -2.95 11.37 8.86
C LEU A 13 -2.60 12.18 7.58
N PRO A 14 -3.02 11.76 6.37
CA PRO A 14 -2.88 12.56 5.17
C PRO A 14 -3.42 13.99 5.27
N LEU A 15 -4.55 14.19 5.95
CA LEU A 15 -5.14 15.53 6.15
C LEU A 15 -4.28 16.39 7.06
N ILE A 16 -3.64 15.79 8.07
CA ILE A 16 -2.69 16.49 8.95
C ILE A 16 -1.48 16.93 8.13
N GLY A 17 -0.96 16.07 7.25
CA GLY A 17 0.15 16.44 6.36
C GLY A 17 -0.20 17.61 5.42
N VAL A 18 -1.39 17.60 4.82
CA VAL A 18 -1.87 18.75 4.01
C VAL A 18 -2.01 20.02 4.86
N ALA A 19 -2.57 19.91 6.07
CA ALA A 19 -2.86 21.08 6.90
C ALA A 19 -1.62 21.71 7.57
N PHE A 20 -0.64 20.90 7.98
CA PHE A 20 0.51 21.35 8.78
C PHE A 20 1.84 21.31 8.03
N TRP A 21 2.01 20.40 7.06
CA TRP A 21 3.21 20.30 6.22
C TRP A 21 3.01 20.86 4.81
N GLY A 22 1.78 21.26 4.47
CA GLY A 22 1.48 21.85 3.17
C GLY A 22 1.54 20.86 2.02
N TRP A 23 1.33 19.56 2.29
CA TRP A 23 1.44 18.54 1.26
C TRP A 23 0.57 18.83 0.04
N ASP A 24 1.21 18.78 -1.12
CA ASP A 24 0.59 18.85 -2.41
C ASP A 24 0.00 17.50 -2.84
N ALA A 25 -0.66 17.51 -4.00
CA ALA A 25 -1.27 16.33 -4.56
C ALA A 25 -0.26 15.21 -4.87
N PHE A 26 0.92 15.57 -5.35
CA PHE A 26 1.94 14.62 -5.72
C PHE A 26 2.51 13.93 -4.48
N GLU A 27 2.78 14.66 -3.42
CA GLU A 27 3.24 14.12 -2.13
C GLU A 27 2.25 13.12 -1.55
N LEU A 28 0.95 13.42 -1.61
CA LEU A 28 -0.09 12.49 -1.17
C LEU A 28 -0.19 11.24 -2.02
N LEU A 29 -0.10 11.37 -3.35
CA LEU A 29 -0.08 10.22 -4.26
C LEU A 29 1.16 9.34 -4.00
N VAL A 30 2.32 9.94 -3.76
CA VAL A 30 3.56 9.25 -3.39
C VAL A 30 3.42 8.55 -2.04
N LEU A 31 2.79 9.19 -1.05
CA LEU A 31 2.51 8.55 0.24
C LEU A 31 1.69 7.28 0.05
N TYR A 32 0.56 7.35 -0.65
CA TYR A 32 -0.30 6.19 -0.89
C TYR A 32 0.38 5.10 -1.73
N TRP A 33 1.26 5.49 -2.65
CA TRP A 33 2.11 4.55 -3.37
C TRP A 33 3.09 3.84 -2.41
N CYS A 34 3.74 4.58 -1.51
CA CYS A 34 4.64 4.03 -0.49
C CYS A 34 3.91 3.12 0.51
N GLU A 35 2.68 3.45 0.91
CA GLU A 35 1.85 2.55 1.73
C GLU A 35 1.60 1.20 1.04
N THR A 36 1.48 1.23 -0.30
CA THR A 36 1.36 0.02 -1.11
C THR A 36 2.65 -0.78 -1.10
N ALA A 37 3.79 -0.11 -1.23
CA ALA A 37 5.11 -0.74 -1.13
C ALA A 37 5.36 -1.39 0.25
N VAL A 38 5.02 -0.69 1.35
CA VAL A 38 5.18 -1.23 2.72
C VAL A 38 4.36 -2.49 2.94
N ILE A 39 3.11 -2.51 2.48
CA ILE A 39 2.25 -3.69 2.62
C ILE A 39 2.72 -4.83 1.69
N ALA A 40 3.18 -4.53 0.48
CA ALA A 40 3.77 -5.50 -0.42
C ALA A 40 5.02 -6.14 0.20
N PHE A 41 5.90 -5.33 0.81
CA PHE A 41 7.10 -5.79 1.51
C PHE A 41 6.76 -6.81 2.60
N TRP A 42 5.86 -6.47 3.53
CA TRP A 42 5.49 -7.39 4.62
C TRP A 42 4.82 -8.67 4.10
N THR A 43 4.09 -8.56 2.99
CA THR A 43 3.42 -9.70 2.35
C THR A 43 4.43 -10.66 1.72
N ILE A 44 5.40 -10.12 0.97
CA ILE A 44 6.50 -10.89 0.37
C ILE A 44 7.38 -11.50 1.46
N PHE A 45 7.69 -10.74 2.51
CA PHE A 45 8.46 -11.22 3.66
C PHE A 45 7.79 -12.42 4.32
N GLN A 46 6.48 -12.34 4.55
CA GLN A 46 5.70 -13.45 5.09
C GLN A 46 5.73 -14.67 4.17
N ILE A 47 5.58 -14.49 2.86
CA ILE A 47 5.67 -15.58 1.87
C ILE A 47 7.07 -16.22 1.85
N GLY A 48 8.13 -15.41 1.98
CA GLY A 48 9.50 -15.91 2.04
C GLY A 48 9.76 -16.80 3.26
N LEU A 49 9.13 -16.50 4.39
CA LEU A 49 9.21 -17.31 5.61
C LEU A 49 8.23 -18.48 5.65
N GLN A 50 7.12 -18.40 4.90
CA GLN A 50 6.05 -19.41 4.85
C GLN A 50 5.64 -19.69 3.39
N PRO A 51 6.50 -20.35 2.59
CA PRO A 51 6.25 -20.56 1.16
C PRO A 51 5.00 -21.38 0.86
N GLU A 52 4.55 -22.21 1.80
CA GLU A 52 3.31 -22.99 1.72
C GLU A 52 2.05 -22.12 1.53
N ARG A 53 2.09 -20.84 1.94
CA ARG A 53 1.01 -19.88 1.70
C ARG A 53 0.88 -19.48 0.22
N LEU A 54 1.93 -19.70 -0.56
CA LEU A 54 1.97 -19.47 -1.99
C LEU A 54 1.37 -20.65 -2.78
N ASP A 55 1.59 -21.87 -2.28
CA ASP A 55 1.16 -23.11 -2.92
C ASP A 55 -0.36 -23.28 -2.93
N ALA A 56 -1.04 -22.72 -1.92
CA ALA A 56 -2.50 -22.65 -1.86
C ALA A 56 -3.14 -21.90 -3.06
N PHE A 57 -2.39 -21.00 -3.73
CA PHE A 57 -2.90 -20.19 -4.82
C PHE A 57 -2.60 -20.75 -6.22
N LEU A 58 -1.43 -21.38 -6.41
CA LEU A 58 -0.95 -21.76 -7.76
C LEU A 58 -1.04 -23.27 -8.05
N SER A 59 -0.91 -24.14 -7.04
CA SER A 59 -1.07 -25.59 -7.21
C SER A 59 -1.15 -26.29 -5.85
N PRO A 60 -2.33 -26.80 -5.44
CA PRO A 60 -2.48 -27.58 -4.20
C PRO A 60 -1.62 -28.86 -4.13
N THR A 61 -1.04 -29.28 -5.26
CA THR A 61 -0.44 -30.60 -5.46
C THR A 61 1.10 -30.59 -5.49
N SER A 62 1.75 -29.43 -5.60
CA SER A 62 3.22 -29.35 -5.76
C SER A 62 3.92 -28.68 -4.56
N ARG A 63 4.35 -29.51 -3.60
CA ARG A 63 4.97 -29.08 -2.32
C ARG A 63 6.51 -29.05 -2.36
N SER A 64 7.12 -28.47 -3.38
CA SER A 64 8.59 -28.32 -3.41
C SER A 64 9.02 -26.98 -2.79
N ALA A 65 9.78 -27.04 -1.69
CA ALA A 65 10.35 -25.88 -0.99
C ALA A 65 11.31 -25.06 -1.88
N LEU A 66 12.06 -25.72 -2.77
CA LEU A 66 12.90 -25.07 -3.81
C LEU A 66 12.05 -24.24 -4.79
N GLY A 67 10.80 -24.65 -5.04
CA GLY A 67 9.85 -23.86 -5.80
C GLY A 67 9.34 -22.62 -5.05
N GLY A 68 9.28 -22.68 -3.71
CA GLY A 68 8.75 -21.61 -2.87
C GLY A 68 9.58 -20.32 -2.94
N LEU A 69 10.91 -20.44 -2.80
CA LEU A 69 11.83 -19.30 -2.88
C LEU A 69 11.87 -18.68 -4.27
N GLY A 70 11.92 -19.50 -5.33
CA GLY A 70 11.91 -19.02 -6.72
C GLY A 70 10.62 -18.25 -7.04
N ARG A 71 9.47 -18.72 -6.56
CA ARG A 71 8.19 -18.03 -6.73
C ARG A 71 8.10 -16.74 -5.90
N ALA A 72 8.68 -16.70 -4.69
CA ALA A 72 8.75 -15.47 -3.88
C ALA A 72 9.63 -14.39 -4.55
N ILE A 73 10.76 -14.79 -5.14
CA ILE A 73 11.63 -13.90 -5.94
C ILE A 73 10.87 -13.39 -7.17
N PHE A 74 10.21 -14.29 -7.91
CA PHE A 74 9.38 -13.90 -9.06
C PHE A 74 8.29 -12.90 -8.65
N LEU A 75 7.56 -13.17 -7.57
CA LEU A 75 6.53 -12.28 -7.05
C LEU A 75 7.11 -10.90 -6.68
N SER A 76 8.29 -10.87 -6.07
CA SER A 76 8.97 -9.64 -5.69
C SER A 76 9.34 -8.79 -6.90
N ILE A 77 9.95 -9.41 -7.91
CA ILE A 77 10.35 -8.73 -9.16
C ILE A 77 9.10 -8.26 -9.91
N HIS A 78 8.10 -9.12 -10.06
CA HIS A 78 6.88 -8.81 -10.81
C HIS A 78 6.09 -7.67 -10.13
N ALA A 79 5.83 -7.77 -8.82
CA ALA A 79 5.20 -6.68 -8.07
C ALA A 79 6.04 -5.40 -8.12
N GLY A 80 7.37 -5.51 -8.04
CA GLY A 80 8.29 -4.37 -8.18
C GLY A 80 8.17 -3.65 -9.52
N ILE A 81 8.07 -4.40 -10.63
CA ILE A 81 7.86 -3.82 -11.97
C ILE A 81 6.53 -3.06 -12.03
N PHE A 82 5.44 -3.64 -11.52
CA PHE A 82 4.13 -2.96 -11.46
C PHE A 82 4.18 -1.67 -10.64
N MET A 83 4.88 -1.69 -9.49
CA MET A 83 5.06 -0.51 -8.65
C MET A 83 5.91 0.56 -9.33
N ALA A 84 6.97 0.18 -10.05
CA ALA A 84 7.84 1.09 -10.78
C ALA A 84 7.12 1.77 -11.94
N VAL A 85 6.39 1.00 -12.76
CA VAL A 85 5.57 1.54 -13.86
C VAL A 85 4.54 2.54 -13.32
N HIS A 86 3.89 2.22 -12.21
CA HIS A 86 2.95 3.14 -11.58
C HIS A 86 3.63 4.44 -11.10
N MET A 87 4.81 4.35 -10.49
CA MET A 87 5.56 5.55 -10.11
C MET A 87 5.89 6.41 -11.33
N VAL A 88 6.26 5.81 -12.47
CA VAL A 88 6.48 6.56 -13.72
C VAL A 88 5.23 7.32 -14.15
N PHE A 89 4.02 6.74 -14.01
CA PHE A 89 2.78 7.46 -14.29
C PHE A 89 2.53 8.62 -13.34
N LEU A 90 2.64 8.41 -12.03
CA LEU A 90 2.46 9.47 -11.03
C LEU A 90 3.48 10.60 -11.24
N TRP A 91 4.73 10.22 -11.50
CA TRP A 91 5.81 11.14 -11.83
C TRP A 91 5.46 11.96 -13.06
N SER A 92 5.04 11.31 -14.15
CA SER A 92 4.73 11.94 -15.44
C SER A 92 3.49 12.82 -15.41
N LEU A 93 2.49 12.49 -14.59
CA LEU A 93 1.25 13.26 -14.50
C LEU A 93 1.34 14.40 -13.49
N MET A 94 2.01 14.18 -12.35
CA MET A 94 1.85 15.04 -11.17
C MET A 94 3.17 15.54 -10.58
N GLY A 95 4.34 15.09 -11.05
CA GLY A 95 5.62 15.42 -10.41
C GLY A 95 6.08 16.89 -10.51
N GLY A 96 5.23 17.83 -10.94
CA GLY A 96 5.48 19.24 -11.26
C GLY A 96 6.90 19.77 -11.01
N GLU A 97 7.04 20.60 -9.98
CA GLU A 97 8.30 21.21 -9.55
C GLU A 97 9.30 20.18 -9.00
N TRP A 98 8.81 19.08 -8.43
CA TRP A 98 9.61 17.97 -7.90
C TRP A 98 10.60 17.39 -8.92
N ARG A 99 10.30 17.46 -10.22
CA ARG A 99 11.22 17.05 -11.29
C ARG A 99 12.52 17.82 -11.35
N SER A 100 12.54 19.07 -10.88
CA SER A 100 13.73 19.91 -10.84
C SER A 100 14.60 19.66 -9.62
N VAL A 101 14.01 19.15 -8.54
CA VAL A 101 14.68 18.97 -7.24
C VAL A 101 15.16 17.52 -7.04
N ILE A 102 14.45 16.56 -7.62
CA ILE A 102 14.75 15.12 -7.49
C ILE A 102 15.53 14.64 -8.71
N SER A 103 16.81 14.38 -8.48
CA SER A 103 17.77 13.85 -9.44
C SER A 103 17.93 12.33 -9.43
N GLY A 104 17.35 11.63 -8.44
CA GLY A 104 17.46 10.17 -8.33
C GLY A 104 16.85 9.62 -7.03
N PRO A 105 17.02 8.31 -6.76
CA PRO A 105 16.39 7.64 -5.61
C PRO A 105 16.83 8.20 -4.26
N ALA A 106 18.09 8.60 -4.11
CA ALA A 106 18.60 9.16 -2.86
C ALA A 106 17.97 10.52 -2.55
N SER A 107 17.91 11.41 -3.55
CA SER A 107 17.27 12.73 -3.39
C SER A 107 15.75 12.60 -3.23
N PHE A 108 15.12 11.62 -3.88
CA PHE A 108 13.71 11.28 -3.64
C PHE A 108 13.46 10.97 -2.15
N VAL A 109 14.24 10.06 -1.56
CA VAL A 109 14.09 9.72 -0.14
C VAL A 109 14.39 10.92 0.75
N GLN A 110 15.48 11.64 0.47
CA GLN A 110 15.88 12.75 1.32
C GLN A 110 14.87 13.91 1.30
N GLN A 111 14.33 14.24 0.14
CA GLN A 111 13.46 15.41 -0.02
C GLN A 111 11.99 15.09 0.22
N LEU A 112 11.43 14.11 -0.48
CA LEU A 112 10.02 13.73 -0.30
C LEU A 112 9.81 12.97 0.99
N VAL A 113 10.60 11.92 1.25
CA VAL A 113 10.30 11.03 2.37
C VAL A 113 10.70 11.67 3.70
N ILE A 114 11.91 12.21 3.78
CA ILE A 114 12.43 12.80 5.02
C ILE A 114 12.05 14.27 5.11
N GLY A 115 12.37 15.07 4.10
CA GLY A 115 12.17 16.53 4.08
C GLY A 115 10.73 16.95 4.30
N ASN A 116 9.77 16.28 3.66
CA ASN A 116 8.34 16.59 3.81
C ASN A 116 7.64 15.77 4.91
N GLY A 117 8.39 14.98 5.68
CA GLY A 117 7.81 14.25 6.81
C GLY A 117 6.97 13.02 6.45
N LEU A 118 6.96 12.56 5.19
CA LEU A 118 6.25 11.32 4.81
C LEU A 118 6.77 10.10 5.57
N TRP A 119 8.01 10.14 6.07
CA TRP A 119 8.61 9.08 6.87
C TRP A 119 7.79 8.74 8.12
N ALA A 120 7.14 9.72 8.76
CA ALA A 120 6.43 9.52 10.01
C ALA A 120 5.21 8.58 9.86
N PRO A 121 4.24 8.85 8.95
CA PRO A 121 3.15 7.90 8.72
C PRO A 121 3.64 6.58 8.13
N LEU A 122 4.68 6.58 7.29
CA LEU A 122 5.24 5.35 6.72
C LEU A 122 5.89 4.47 7.78
N ALA A 123 6.62 5.05 8.73
CA ALA A 123 7.20 4.33 9.86
C ALA A 123 6.11 3.76 10.76
N GLY A 124 5.07 4.55 11.07
CA GLY A 124 3.91 4.07 11.83
C GLY A 124 3.24 2.87 11.15
N LEU A 125 2.96 2.98 9.84
CA LEU A 125 2.40 1.88 9.05
C LEU A 125 3.32 0.66 9.05
N PHE A 126 4.62 0.86 8.85
CA PHE A 126 5.60 -0.23 8.80
C PHE A 126 5.66 -0.99 10.12
N VAL A 127 5.70 -0.28 11.25
CA VAL A 127 5.73 -0.87 12.59
C VAL A 127 4.43 -1.61 12.89
N VAL A 128 3.27 -0.98 12.68
CA VAL A 128 1.97 -1.61 12.96
C VAL A 128 1.77 -2.85 12.08
N ARG A 129 2.06 -2.74 10.78
CA ARG A 129 1.93 -3.86 9.84
C ARG A 129 2.92 -4.98 10.16
N GLY A 130 4.15 -4.61 10.51
CA GLY A 130 5.18 -5.55 10.92
C GLY A 130 4.80 -6.32 12.17
N PHE A 131 4.36 -5.61 13.21
CA PHE A 131 3.88 -6.22 14.45
C PHE A 131 2.75 -7.23 14.21
N ILE A 132 1.73 -6.86 13.42
CA ILE A 132 0.63 -7.77 13.06
C ILE A 132 1.15 -8.99 12.28
N THR A 133 2.05 -8.77 11.32
CA THR A 133 2.61 -9.85 10.50
C THR A 133 3.42 -10.83 11.34
N LEU A 134 4.27 -10.32 12.24
CA LEU A 134 5.10 -11.12 13.13
C LEU A 134 4.28 -11.90 14.16
N LEU A 135 3.24 -11.29 14.76
CA LEU A 135 2.30 -12.02 15.63
C LEU A 135 1.59 -13.14 14.87
N GLY A 136 1.20 -12.89 13.62
CA GLY A 136 0.62 -13.91 12.74
C GLY A 136 1.58 -15.04 12.40
N LEU A 137 2.87 -14.75 12.22
CA LEU A 137 3.92 -15.75 12.01
C LEU A 137 4.17 -16.58 13.29
N ALA A 138 4.08 -15.95 14.46
CA ALA A 138 4.22 -16.61 15.77
C ALA A 138 2.97 -17.42 16.18
N GLY A 139 1.90 -17.44 15.37
CA GLY A 139 0.64 -18.12 15.69
C GLY A 139 -0.19 -17.42 16.78
N MET A 140 0.15 -16.19 17.15
CA MET A 140 -0.48 -15.42 18.23
C MET A 140 -1.55 -14.44 17.74
N SER A 141 -1.82 -14.39 16.43
CA SER A 141 -2.81 -13.46 15.87
C SER A 141 -4.25 -13.95 16.17
N PRO A 142 -5.09 -13.15 16.86
CA PRO A 142 -6.47 -13.51 17.18
C PRO A 142 -7.39 -13.53 15.95
N ASP A 143 -7.00 -12.81 14.89
CA ASP A 143 -7.69 -12.84 13.61
C ASP A 143 -6.88 -13.65 12.59
N PRO A 144 -7.52 -14.58 11.85
CA PRO A 144 -6.92 -15.21 10.69
C PRO A 144 -6.90 -14.18 9.53
N VAL A 145 -6.11 -13.12 9.65
CA VAL A 145 -5.81 -12.20 8.52
C VAL A 145 -4.92 -12.92 7.48
N SER A 146 -4.60 -14.19 7.69
CA SER A 146 -4.15 -15.09 6.66
C SER A 146 -5.31 -15.40 5.72
N SER A 147 -5.58 -14.49 4.78
CA SER A 147 -6.33 -14.83 3.58
C SER A 147 -5.78 -16.13 3.00
N LYS A 148 -6.66 -17.05 2.61
CA LYS A 148 -6.25 -18.29 1.94
C LYS A 148 -5.41 -18.00 0.69
N ASN A 149 -5.54 -16.80 0.11
CA ASN A 149 -4.86 -16.35 -1.10
C ASN A 149 -4.16 -15.00 -0.90
N VAL A 150 -3.14 -14.97 -0.04
CA VAL A 150 -2.33 -13.76 0.27
C VAL A 150 -1.81 -13.05 -1.00
N VAL A 151 -1.42 -13.81 -2.02
CA VAL A 151 -0.94 -13.28 -3.32
C VAL A 151 -2.03 -12.52 -4.05
N PHE A 152 -3.23 -13.08 -4.12
CA PHE A 152 -4.36 -12.45 -4.80
C PHE A 152 -4.71 -11.12 -4.15
N ASP A 153 -4.70 -11.07 -2.80
CA ASP A 153 -5.00 -9.83 -2.08
C ASP A 153 -3.93 -8.76 -2.31
N LEU A 154 -2.66 -9.15 -2.42
CA LEU A 154 -1.58 -8.24 -2.80
C LEU A 154 -1.84 -7.62 -4.19
N TYR A 155 -2.12 -8.44 -5.20
CA TYR A 155 -2.38 -7.96 -6.55
C TYR A 155 -3.66 -7.12 -6.63
N ARG A 156 -4.74 -7.57 -6.00
CA ARG A 156 -5.98 -6.80 -5.92
C ARG A 156 -5.70 -5.42 -5.32
N ARG A 157 -4.90 -5.33 -4.26
CA ARG A 157 -4.52 -4.05 -3.66
C ARG A 157 -3.68 -3.20 -4.59
N ILE A 158 -2.63 -3.75 -5.20
CA ILE A 158 -1.79 -3.03 -6.16
C ILE A 158 -2.66 -2.46 -7.30
N ILE A 159 -3.50 -3.29 -7.92
CA ILE A 159 -4.34 -2.91 -9.05
C ILE A 159 -5.36 -1.83 -8.65
N VAL A 160 -6.13 -2.05 -7.59
CA VAL A 160 -7.13 -1.08 -7.12
C VAL A 160 -6.47 0.26 -6.79
N MET A 161 -5.31 0.24 -6.14
CA MET A 161 -4.56 1.45 -5.82
C MET A 161 -4.03 2.14 -7.07
N GLN A 162 -3.52 1.40 -8.07
CA GLN A 162 -3.08 1.99 -9.34
C GLN A 162 -4.18 2.80 -10.02
N PHE A 163 -5.34 2.20 -10.21
CA PHE A 163 -6.47 2.88 -10.83
C PHE A 163 -6.96 4.06 -9.99
N THR A 164 -6.98 3.93 -8.66
CA THR A 164 -7.41 5.01 -7.77
C THR A 164 -6.49 6.21 -7.84
N LEU A 165 -5.18 6.00 -7.77
CA LEU A 165 -4.20 7.09 -7.75
C LEU A 165 -4.10 7.76 -9.13
N ILE A 166 -4.16 6.99 -10.22
CA ILE A 166 -4.17 7.55 -11.58
C ILE A 166 -5.46 8.35 -11.82
N ALA A 167 -6.63 7.80 -11.49
CA ALA A 167 -7.90 8.51 -11.63
C ALA A 167 -7.94 9.77 -10.75
N GLY A 168 -7.40 9.69 -9.53
CA GLY A 168 -7.28 10.83 -8.63
C GLY A 168 -6.35 11.91 -9.16
N ALA A 169 -5.18 11.55 -9.70
CA ALA A 169 -4.27 12.47 -10.36
C ALA A 169 -4.94 13.20 -11.53
N TRP A 170 -5.71 12.48 -12.34
CA TRP A 170 -6.49 13.06 -13.44
C TRP A 170 -7.60 13.99 -12.94
N ALA A 171 -8.35 13.59 -11.92
CA ALA A 171 -9.37 14.44 -11.31
C ALA A 171 -8.77 15.76 -10.82
N ILE A 172 -7.63 15.71 -10.12
CA ILE A 172 -6.94 16.90 -9.60
C ILE A 172 -6.58 17.89 -10.73
N GLN A 173 -6.16 17.39 -11.89
CA GLN A 173 -5.87 18.25 -13.05
C GLN A 173 -7.12 18.93 -13.62
N LEU A 174 -8.30 18.34 -13.47
CA LEU A 174 -9.57 18.88 -13.99
C LEU A 174 -10.23 19.89 -13.03
N ILE A 175 -10.24 19.60 -11.73
CA ILE A 175 -10.99 20.38 -10.73
C ILE A 175 -10.10 21.28 -9.85
N GLY A 176 -8.79 21.26 -10.07
CA GLY A 176 -7.81 22.05 -9.33
C GLY A 176 -7.35 21.39 -8.02
N SER A 177 -6.18 21.81 -7.54
CA SER A 177 -5.44 21.13 -6.47
C SER A 177 -6.21 21.00 -5.16
N ARG A 178 -6.77 22.09 -4.63
CA ARG A 178 -7.41 22.07 -3.29
C ARG A 178 -8.63 21.16 -3.22
N ILE A 179 -9.52 21.23 -4.21
CA ILE A 179 -10.73 20.39 -4.26
C ILE A 179 -10.35 18.96 -4.61
N GLY A 180 -9.43 18.77 -5.56
CA GLY A 180 -8.93 17.46 -5.95
C GLY A 180 -8.25 16.70 -4.80
N LEU A 181 -7.56 17.39 -3.90
CA LEU A 181 -6.97 16.79 -2.70
C LEU A 181 -8.03 16.20 -1.76
N VAL A 182 -9.08 16.96 -1.46
CA VAL A 182 -10.18 16.49 -0.60
C VAL A 182 -10.88 15.30 -1.25
N VAL A 183 -11.14 15.37 -2.56
CA VAL A 183 -11.75 14.27 -3.32
C VAL A 183 -10.86 13.03 -3.31
N LEU A 184 -9.54 13.18 -3.49
CA LEU A 184 -8.58 12.08 -3.47
C LEU A 184 -8.57 11.38 -2.11
N ILE A 185 -8.52 12.15 -1.02
CA ILE A 185 -8.55 11.61 0.35
C ILE A 185 -9.87 10.90 0.62
N ALA A 186 -11.01 11.51 0.25
CA ALA A 186 -12.32 10.90 0.42
C ALA A 186 -12.47 9.60 -0.40
N LEU A 187 -12.00 9.59 -1.65
CA LEU A 187 -12.01 8.42 -2.51
C LEU A 187 -11.13 7.30 -1.92
N LYS A 188 -9.95 7.66 -1.42
CA LYS A 188 -9.04 6.71 -0.77
C LYS A 188 -9.68 6.08 0.45
N ILE A 189 -10.27 6.89 1.34
CA ILE A 189 -11.00 6.43 2.52
C ILE A 189 -12.13 5.49 2.11
N ALA A 190 -12.93 5.89 1.13
CA ALA A 190 -14.06 5.07 0.66
C ALA A 190 -13.58 3.71 0.17
N ILE A 191 -12.55 3.67 -0.66
CA ILE A 191 -12.00 2.42 -1.22
C ILE A 191 -11.41 1.55 -0.11
N ASP A 192 -10.66 2.11 0.84
CA ASP A 192 -10.13 1.35 1.96
C ASP A 192 -11.23 0.71 2.81
N LEU A 193 -12.33 1.43 3.04
CA LEU A 193 -13.49 0.92 3.76
C LEU A 193 -14.26 -0.15 2.97
N PHE A 194 -14.47 0.06 1.66
CA PHE A 194 -15.15 -0.92 0.79
C PHE A 194 -14.37 -2.22 0.64
N PHE A 195 -13.05 -2.13 0.60
CA PHE A 195 -12.15 -3.27 0.42
C PHE A 195 -11.63 -3.83 1.74
N ASP A 196 -12.09 -3.31 2.88
CA ASP A 196 -11.73 -3.76 4.22
C ASP A 196 -12.00 -5.28 4.40
N PRO A 197 -10.96 -6.10 4.62
CA PRO A 197 -11.12 -7.52 4.92
C PRO A 197 -12.00 -7.79 6.15
N PHE A 198 -12.04 -6.86 7.13
CA PHE A 198 -12.81 -7.01 8.37
C PHE A 198 -14.34 -6.88 8.15
N GLU A 199 -14.79 -6.24 7.06
CA GLU A 199 -16.21 -6.20 6.67
C GLU A 199 -16.67 -7.57 6.14
N LYS A 200 -15.81 -8.24 5.34
CA LYS A 200 -16.13 -9.55 4.74
C LYS A 200 -16.14 -10.69 5.75
N ALA A 201 -15.32 -10.64 6.80
CA ALA A 201 -15.33 -11.64 7.87
C ALA A 201 -16.65 -11.68 8.65
N ARG A 202 -17.36 -10.54 8.74
CA ARG A 202 -18.66 -10.43 9.44
C ARG A 202 -19.85 -10.86 8.58
N LYS A 203 -19.69 -10.91 7.25
CA LYS A 203 -20.77 -11.19 6.28
C LYS A 203 -20.79 -12.64 5.79
N LYS A 204 -20.04 -13.57 6.37
CA LYS A 204 -20.31 -15.00 6.20
C LYS A 204 -21.40 -15.39 7.20
N PRO A 205 -22.68 -15.55 6.80
CA PRO A 205 -23.58 -16.35 7.60
C PRO A 205 -23.05 -17.79 7.62
N ALA A 206 -23.20 -18.43 8.78
CA ALA A 206 -22.96 -19.86 8.97
C ALA A 206 -23.84 -20.69 8.03
#